data_AF-A0A958HSU1-F1
#
_entry.id   AF-A0A958HSU1-F1
#
_cell.length_a   1.000
_cell.length_b   1.000
_cell.length_c   1.000
_cell.angle_alpha   90.00
_cell.angle_beta   90.00
_cell.angle_gamma   90.00
#
_symmetry.space_group_name_H-M   'P 1'
#
loop_
_entity.id
_entity.type
_entity.pdbx_description
1 polymer ?
#
loop_
_entity_poly.entity_id
_entity_poly.type
_entity_poly.pdbx_seq_one_letter_code
_entity_poly.pdbx_strand_id
1 'polypeptide(L)'
;MSSKHQHLILLAILALAVLLRLGVALYLGDSIEEVRGGTYDQVSYDMLALRVTQGHGFSFAVDAWPYARAGQPTAFWSYLYTLYLAGVYTLFGHHPLAARLIQA
;
A
#
# COMPACT_ATOMS: atom_id res chain seq x y z
N MET A 1 -22.08 9.45 30.99
CA MET A 1 -22.52 9.05 29.63
C MET A 1 -22.93 7.59 29.65
N SER A 2 -24.07 7.23 29.06
CA SER A 2 -24.50 5.82 28.94
C SER A 2 -23.59 5.04 27.99
N SER A 3 -23.37 3.74 28.22
CA SER A 3 -22.58 2.86 27.34
C SER A 3 -23.06 2.94 25.88
N LYS A 4 -24.38 3.07 25.65
CA LYS A 4 -24.94 3.26 24.30
C LYS A 4 -24.41 4.52 23.61
N HIS A 5 -24.28 5.62 24.34
CA HIS A 5 -23.72 6.87 23.81
C HIS A 5 -22.24 6.71 23.44
N GLN A 6 -21.47 5.97 24.25
CA GLN A 6 -20.06 5.70 23.93
C GLN A 6 -19.92 4.84 22.67
N HIS A 7 -20.75 3.80 22.51
CA HIS A 7 -20.75 2.98 21.29
C HIS A 7 -21.14 3.81 20.05
N LEU A 8 -22.13 4.69 20.15
CA LEU A 8 -22.52 5.57 19.05
C LEU A 8 -21.39 6.53 18.65
N ILE A 9 -20.68 7.10 19.63
CA ILE A 9 -19.53 7.97 19.37
C ILE A 9 -18.40 7.18 18.69
N LEU A 10 -18.08 5.98 19.18
CA LEU A 10 -17.05 5.12 18.57
C LEU A 10 -17.41 4.75 17.13
N LEU A 11 -18.68 4.37 16.87
CA LEU A 11 -19.15 4.09 15.52
C LEU A 11 -19.07 5.32 14.62
N ALA A 12 -19.41 6.50 15.11
CA ALA A 12 -19.28 7.75 14.36
C ALA A 12 -17.81 8.06 14.01
N ILE A 13 -16.89 7.85 14.96
CA ILE A 13 -15.44 8.03 14.71
C ILE A 13 -14.94 7.03 13.68
N LEU A 14 -15.32 5.76 13.78
CA LEU A 14 -14.93 4.73 12.82
C LEU A 14 -15.48 5.03 11.42
N ALA A 15 -16.76 5.39 11.32
CA ALA A 15 -17.38 5.76 10.05
C ALA A 15 -16.69 6.98 9.43
N LEU A 16 -16.43 8.03 10.20
CA LEU A 16 -15.70 9.20 9.72
C LEU A 16 -14.28 8.83 9.26
N ALA A 17 -13.57 7.99 10.00
CA ALA A 17 -12.23 7.55 9.65
C ALA A 17 -12.20 6.78 8.32
N VAL A 18 -13.14 5.86 8.10
CA VAL A 18 -13.27 5.12 6.84
C VAL A 18 -13.62 6.07 5.70
N LEU A 19 -14.59 6.97 5.88
CA LEU A 19 -14.98 7.94 4.85
C LEU A 19 -13.81 8.84 4.43
N LEU A 20 -13.00 9.31 5.39
CA LEU A 20 -11.82 10.11 5.09
C LEU A 20 -10.76 9.29 4.33
N ARG A 21 -10.50 8.03 4.72
CA ARG A 21 -9.55 7.16 4.01
C ARG A 21 -10.00 6.83 2.59
N LEU A 22 -11.29 6.54 2.40
CA LEU A 22 -11.89 6.35 1.07
C LEU A 22 -11.76 7.61 0.21
N GLY A 23 -12.05 8.79 0.78
CA GLY A 23 -11.89 10.07 0.10
C GLY A 23 -10.45 10.31 -0.38
N VAL A 24 -9.46 10.03 0.48
CA VAL A 24 -8.04 10.13 0.10
C VAL A 24 -7.65 9.09 -0.94
N ALA A 25 -8.12 7.84 -0.82
CA ALA A 25 -7.85 6.78 -1.79
C ALA A 25 -8.35 7.16 -3.19
N LEU A 26 -9.57 7.69 -3.29
CA LEU A 26 -10.16 8.16 -4.55
C LEU A 26 -9.45 9.41 -5.09
N TYR A 27 -9.04 10.33 -4.20
CA TYR A 27 -8.30 11.53 -4.59
C TYR A 27 -6.91 11.22 -5.18
N LEU A 28 -6.18 10.29 -4.57
CA LEU A 28 -4.88 9.83 -5.08
C LEU A 28 -5.02 8.91 -6.31
N GLY A 29 -6.22 8.40 -6.58
CA GLY A 29 -6.55 7.63 -7.77
C GLY A 29 -5.79 6.31 -7.88
N ASP A 30 -5.48 5.91 -9.11
CA ASP A 30 -4.76 4.67 -9.43
C ASP A 30 -3.29 4.90 -9.78
N SER A 31 -2.82 6.16 -9.76
CA SER A 31 -1.42 6.49 -10.02
C SER A 31 -0.57 6.46 -8.76
N ILE A 32 0.69 6.07 -8.95
CA ILE A 32 1.75 6.21 -7.97
C ILE A 32 2.74 7.21 -8.55
N GLU A 33 2.64 8.45 -8.07
CA GLU A 33 3.53 9.52 -8.47
C GLU A 33 4.42 9.92 -7.30
N GLU A 34 5.68 10.28 -7.60
CA GLU A 34 6.60 10.83 -6.62
C GLU A 34 6.19 12.25 -6.22
N VAL A 35 5.17 12.38 -5.37
CA VAL A 35 4.78 13.68 -4.84
C VAL A 35 5.71 14.04 -3.68
N ARG A 36 6.69 14.91 -3.98
CA ARG A 36 7.49 15.67 -2.99
C ARG A 36 8.29 14.82 -1.99
N GLY A 37 9.06 13.86 -2.49
CA GLY A 37 10.17 13.24 -1.74
C GLY A 37 9.80 12.39 -0.51
N GLY A 38 8.51 12.19 -0.22
CA GLY A 38 8.01 11.34 0.87
C GLY A 38 7.30 10.07 0.41
N THR A 39 7.12 9.86 -0.89
CA THR A 39 6.40 8.71 -1.48
C THR A 39 7.31 7.57 -1.95
N TYR A 40 8.62 7.65 -1.65
CA TYR A 40 9.59 6.62 -2.02
C TYR A 40 9.21 5.23 -1.52
N ASP A 41 8.61 5.14 -0.33
CA ASP A 41 8.16 3.86 0.21
C ASP A 41 7.02 3.27 -0.63
N GLN A 42 6.06 4.10 -1.06
CA GLN A 42 4.94 3.62 -1.87
C GLN A 42 5.44 3.09 -3.22
N VAL A 43 6.34 3.82 -3.88
CA VAL A 43 6.98 3.39 -5.13
C VAL A 43 7.76 2.10 -4.93
N SER A 44 8.54 2.00 -3.85
CA SER A 44 9.35 0.82 -3.54
C SER A 44 8.48 -0.42 -3.33
N TYR A 45 7.38 -0.29 -2.57
CA TYR A 45 6.47 -1.40 -2.33
C TYR A 45 5.69 -1.82 -3.57
N ASP A 46 5.32 -0.86 -4.42
CA ASP A 46 4.70 -1.15 -5.72
C ASP A 46 5.63 -1.95 -6.63
N MET A 47 6.88 -1.50 -6.77
CA MET A 47 7.91 -2.18 -7.55
C MET A 47 8.19 -3.58 -7.01
N LEU A 48 8.30 -3.75 -5.69
CA LEU A 48 8.51 -5.06 -5.07
C LEU A 48 7.31 -5.98 -5.29
N ALA A 49 6.09 -5.48 -5.14
CA ALA A 49 4.89 -6.26 -5.38
C ALA A 49 4.84 -6.77 -6.82
N LEU A 50 5.13 -5.91 -7.80
CA LEU A 50 5.23 -6.30 -9.22
C LEU A 50 6.31 -7.36 -9.47
N ARG A 51 7.47 -7.24 -8.82
CA ARG A 51 8.56 -8.22 -8.97
C ARG A 51 8.17 -9.58 -8.41
N VAL A 52 7.43 -9.59 -7.30
CA VAL A 52 6.87 -10.81 -6.72
C VAL A 52 5.82 -11.43 -7.65
N THR A 53 4.87 -10.64 -8.19
CA THR A 53 3.85 -11.17 -9.12
C THR A 53 4.46 -11.70 -10.43
N GLN A 54 5.60 -11.15 -10.86
CA GLN A 54 6.37 -11.61 -12.01
C GLN A 54 7.27 -12.82 -11.73
N GLY A 55 7.33 -13.31 -10.49
CA GLY A 55 8.13 -14.49 -10.13
C GLY A 55 9.61 -14.22 -9.86
N HIS A 56 10.02 -12.97 -9.74
CA HIS A 56 11.40 -12.59 -9.39
C HIS A 56 11.69 -12.54 -7.87
N GLY A 57 10.67 -12.80 -7.05
CA GLY A 57 10.76 -12.71 -5.59
C GLY A 57 11.00 -11.29 -5.07
N PHE A 58 11.47 -11.18 -3.83
CA PHE A 58 11.78 -9.90 -3.19
C PHE A 58 13.10 -9.32 -3.72
N SER A 59 13.03 -8.62 -4.85
CA SER A 59 14.17 -7.95 -5.46
C SER A 59 13.73 -6.75 -6.30
N PHE A 60 14.56 -5.72 -6.42
CA PHE A 60 14.34 -4.63 -7.37
C PHE A 60 14.96 -4.93 -8.73
N ALA A 61 14.37 -4.39 -9.81
CA ALA A 61 14.93 -4.49 -11.16
C ALA A 61 16.07 -3.48 -11.42
N VAL A 62 16.11 -2.40 -10.64
CA VAL A 62 17.10 -1.32 -10.72
C VAL A 62 17.75 -1.10 -9.37
N ASP A 63 18.83 -0.34 -9.34
CA ASP A 63 19.41 0.15 -8.09
C ASP A 63 18.41 1.11 -7.42
N ALA A 64 17.84 0.67 -6.29
CA ALA A 64 16.71 1.36 -5.65
C ALA A 64 17.12 2.14 -4.39
N TRP A 65 18.18 1.71 -3.71
CA TRP A 65 18.75 2.39 -2.53
C TRP A 65 20.26 2.20 -2.55
N PRO A 66 21.07 3.10 -1.95
CA PRO A 66 22.52 2.92 -1.80
C PRO A 66 22.99 1.51 -1.39
N TYR A 67 22.17 0.77 -0.64
CA TYR A 67 22.46 -0.59 -0.17
C TYR A 67 21.63 -1.70 -0.85
N ALA A 68 20.78 -1.36 -1.83
CA ALA A 68 19.89 -2.28 -2.54
C ALA A 68 20.19 -2.23 -4.05
N ARG A 69 21.11 -3.09 -4.50
CA ARG A 69 21.43 -3.23 -5.92
C ARG A 69 20.35 -4.03 -6.65
N ALA A 70 20.26 -3.83 -7.96
CA ALA A 70 19.39 -4.62 -8.82
C ALA A 70 19.59 -6.14 -8.61
N GLY A 71 18.49 -6.88 -8.51
CA GLY A 71 18.49 -8.34 -8.34
C GLY A 71 18.92 -8.85 -6.97
N GLN A 72 19.35 -8.00 -6.04
CA GLN A 72 19.66 -8.43 -4.68
C GLN A 72 18.39 -8.74 -3.86
N PRO A 73 18.44 -9.71 -2.93
CA PRO A 73 17.34 -9.98 -2.03
C PRO A 73 17.04 -8.77 -1.13
N THR A 74 15.77 -8.38 -1.06
CA THR A 74 15.30 -7.20 -0.30
C THR A 74 14.45 -7.58 0.91
N ALA A 75 14.81 -8.66 1.60
CA ALA A 75 14.06 -9.19 2.76
C ALA A 75 13.97 -8.23 3.97
N PHE A 76 14.69 -7.11 3.96
CA PHE A 76 14.59 -6.05 4.97
C PHE A 76 13.42 -5.08 4.74
N TRP A 77 12.74 -5.15 3.58
CA TRP A 77 11.46 -4.50 3.37
C TRP A 77 10.33 -5.33 3.98
N SER A 78 9.19 -4.70 4.29
CA SER A 78 8.04 -5.42 4.89
C SER A 78 7.52 -6.52 3.95
N TYR A 79 7.85 -7.77 4.27
CA TYR A 79 7.47 -8.93 3.47
C TYR A 79 5.95 -9.09 3.41
N LEU A 80 5.26 -8.91 4.54
CA LEU A 80 3.82 -9.11 4.63
C LEU A 80 3.06 -8.06 3.83
N TYR A 81 3.51 -6.80 3.88
CA TYR A 81 2.91 -5.73 3.11
C TYR A 81 3.12 -5.91 1.60
N THR A 82 4.32 -6.32 1.20
CA THR A 82 4.62 -6.65 -0.20
C THR A 82 3.75 -7.81 -0.70
N LEU A 83 3.58 -8.87 0.11
CA LEU A 83 2.71 -10.00 -0.24
C LEU A 83 1.23 -9.62 -0.30
N TYR A 84 0.79 -8.72 0.58
CA TYR A 84 -0.56 -8.14 0.51
C TYR A 84 -0.78 -7.44 -0.83
N LEU A 85 0.11 -6.53 -1.22
CA LEU A 85 0.02 -5.84 -2.51
C LEU A 85 0.13 -6.78 -3.70
N ALA A 86 1.07 -7.73 -3.66
CA ALA A 86 1.22 -8.73 -4.72
C ALA A 86 -0.06 -9.59 -4.87
N GLY A 87 -0.70 -9.95 -3.76
CA GLY A 87 -2.00 -10.64 -3.77
C GLY A 87 -3.09 -9.81 -4.43
N VAL A 88 -3.22 -8.53 -4.04
CA VAL A 88 -4.17 -7.59 -4.69
C VAL A 88 -3.86 -7.47 -6.19
N TYR A 89 -2.60 -7.28 -6.56
CA TYR A 89 -2.21 -7.12 -7.96
C TYR A 89 -2.37 -8.39 -8.80
N THR A 90 -2.27 -9.55 -8.17
CA THR A 90 -2.56 -10.84 -8.84
C THR A 90 -4.05 -10.99 -9.11
N LEU A 91 -4.92 -10.52 -8.19
CA LEU A 91 -6.37 -10.67 -8.31
C LEU A 91 -7.02 -9.62 -9.22
N PHE A 92 -6.58 -8.36 -9.12
CA PHE A 92 -7.21 -7.24 -9.81
C PHE A 92 -6.39 -6.74 -10.99
N GLY A 93 -5.10 -7.07 -11.09
CA GLY A 93 -4.14 -6.39 -11.96
C GLY A 93 -3.41 -5.28 -11.21
N HIS A 94 -2.47 -4.58 -11.87
CA HIS A 94 -1.73 -3.48 -11.27
C HIS A 94 -2.61 -2.25 -11.08
N HIS A 95 -3.44 -2.29 -10.03
CA HIS A 95 -4.35 -1.22 -9.61
C HIS A 95 -4.08 -0.80 -8.16
N PRO A 96 -3.14 0.13 -7.93
CA PRO A 96 -2.88 0.72 -6.62
C PRO A 96 -4.14 1.23 -5.90
N LEU A 97 -5.15 1.70 -6.64
CA LEU A 97 -6.43 2.13 -6.08
C LEU A 97 -7.14 0.99 -5.34
N ALA A 98 -7.13 -0.23 -5.90
CA ALA A 98 -7.76 -1.38 -5.26
C ALA A 98 -7.11 -1.68 -3.90
N ALA A 99 -5.77 -1.60 -3.83
CA ALA A 99 -5.04 -1.78 -2.58
C ALA A 99 -5.33 -0.68 -1.55
N ARG A 100 -5.47 0.58 -1.98
CA ARG A 100 -5.83 1.72 -1.14
C ARG A 100 -7.25 1.60 -0.57
N LEU A 101 -8.21 1.14 -1.39
CA LEU A 101 -9.61 0.96 -0.97
C LEU A 101 -9.77 -0.16 0.05
N ILE A 102 -9.04 -1.27 -0.08
CA ILE A 102 -9.07 -2.38 0.89
C ILE A 102 -8.45 -1.97 2.25
N GLN A 103 -7.53 -1.01 2.26
CA GLN A 103 -6.90 -0.49 3.49
C GLN A 103 -7.72 0.58 4.22
N ALA A 104 -8.74 1.16 3.58
CA ALA A 104 -9.52 2.27 4.12
C ALA A 104 -10.47 1.84 5.25
#